data_AF-A0AAE7A2Y5-F1
#
_entry.id   AF-A0AAE7A2Y5-F1
#
_cell.length_a   1.000
_cell.length_b   1.000
_cell.length_c   1.000
_cell.angle_alpha   90.00
_cell.angle_beta   90.00
_cell.angle_gamma   90.00
#
_symmetry.space_group_name_H-M   'P 1'
#
loop_
_entity.id
_entity.type
_entity.pdbx_description
1 polymer ?
#
loop_
_entity_poly.entity_id
_entity_poly.type
_entity_poly.pdbx_seq_one_letter_code
_entity_poly.pdbx_strand_id
1 'polypeptide(L)'
;MTNATTKTTPFSPCDHVDHHLFAVQPDIPLLDALEHASVFLSCAEALAQQAPNATVAEHTVTLRWASKHMLGTARSLVQASIDGMHAAQAGGEA
;
A
#
# COMPACT_ATOMS: atom_id res chain seq x y z
N MET A 1 19.32 -9.08 17.11
CA MET A 1 18.76 -9.00 15.75
C MET A 1 17.98 -7.70 15.68
N THR A 2 18.41 -6.76 14.85
CA THR A 2 17.63 -5.55 14.57
C THR A 2 16.31 -5.99 13.96
N ASN A 3 15.19 -5.63 14.58
CA ASN A 3 13.89 -5.94 14.02
C ASN A 3 13.75 -5.09 12.75
N ALA A 4 13.53 -5.74 11.60
CA ALA A 4 13.37 -5.01 10.35
C ALA A 4 12.14 -4.09 10.44
N THR A 5 12.22 -2.95 9.77
CA THR A 5 11.15 -1.94 9.74
C THR A 5 10.93 -1.47 8.31
N THR A 6 9.76 -0.91 8.05
CA THR A 6 9.42 -0.34 6.75
C THR A 6 10.43 0.72 6.31
N LYS A 7 10.60 0.87 5.00
CA LYS A 7 11.33 1.98 4.38
C LYS A 7 10.39 2.96 3.70
N THR A 8 10.83 4.21 3.60
CA THR A 8 10.10 5.24 2.86
C THR A 8 9.87 4.77 1.43
N THR A 9 8.60 4.57 1.08
CA THR A 9 8.20 4.12 -0.26
C THR A 9 7.13 5.07 -0.81
N PRO A 10 7.48 5.95 -1.76
CA PRO A 10 6.53 6.85 -2.40
C PRO A 10 5.48 6.10 -3.22
N PHE A 11 4.24 6.60 -3.24
CA PHE A 11 3.15 6.02 -4.04
C PHE A 11 2.07 7.07 -4.38
N SER A 12 1.17 6.69 -5.29
CA SER A 12 0.18 7.60 -5.90
C SER A 12 0.88 8.74 -6.66
N PRO A 13 1.39 8.49 -7.88
CA PRO A 13 2.01 9.52 -8.69
C PRO A 13 1.03 10.68 -8.93
N CYS A 14 1.55 11.90 -8.95
CA CYS A 14 0.78 13.07 -9.31
C CYS A 14 0.84 13.27 -10.82
N ASP A 15 -0.31 13.38 -11.50
CA ASP A 15 -0.36 13.43 -12.97
C ASP A 15 0.32 14.66 -13.60
N HIS A 16 0.64 15.67 -12.79
CA HIS A 16 1.15 16.97 -13.26
C HIS A 16 2.60 17.25 -12.86
N VAL A 17 3.23 16.40 -12.04
CA VAL A 17 4.61 16.57 -11.57
C VAL A 17 5.27 15.21 -11.36
N ASP A 18 6.60 15.13 -11.46
CA ASP A 18 7.35 13.87 -11.21
C ASP A 18 7.48 13.54 -9.71
N HIS A 19 6.41 13.79 -8.95
CA HIS A 19 6.34 13.59 -7.50
C HIS A 19 5.18 12.66 -7.16
N HIS A 20 5.32 11.96 -6.04
CA HIS A 20 4.26 11.14 -5.45
C HIS A 20 3.53 11.93 -4.37
N LEU A 21 2.22 11.72 -4.25
CA LEU A 21 1.38 12.40 -3.27
C LEU A 21 1.56 11.84 -1.85
N PHE A 22 1.91 10.56 -1.75
CA PHE A 22 2.02 9.86 -0.48
C PHE A 22 3.32 9.06 -0.40
N ALA A 23 3.71 8.69 0.82
CA ALA A 23 4.78 7.74 1.07
C ALA A 23 4.44 6.89 2.30
N VAL A 24 4.89 5.64 2.29
CA VAL A 24 4.87 4.81 3.49
C VAL A 24 5.85 5.41 4.51
N GLN A 25 5.42 5.52 5.76
CA GLN A 25 6.27 5.98 6.84
C GLN A 25 7.36 4.93 7.14
N PRO A 26 8.63 5.32 7.27
CA PRO A 26 9.68 4.41 7.68
C PRO A 26 9.55 4.02 9.15
N ASP A 27 10.33 3.03 9.57
CA ASP A 27 10.51 2.65 10.98
C ASP A 27 9.26 2.07 11.67
N ILE A 28 8.29 1.61 10.87
CA ILE A 28 7.14 0.84 11.34
C ILE A 28 7.51 -0.66 11.38
N PRO A 29 7.15 -1.41 12.43
CA PRO A 29 7.35 -2.86 12.47
C PRO A 29 6.71 -3.55 11.26
N LEU A 30 7.43 -4.50 10.65
CA LEU A 30 6.95 -5.15 9.43
C LEU A 30 5.63 -5.90 9.61
N LEU A 31 5.43 -6.53 10.77
CA LEU A 31 4.20 -7.27 11.05
C LEU A 31 2.99 -6.33 11.02
N ASP A 32 3.05 -5.23 11.76
CA ASP A 32 1.99 -4.22 11.81
C ASP A 32 1.67 -3.66 10.41
N ALA A 33 2.71 -3.40 9.60
CA ALA A 33 2.56 -2.90 8.24
C ALA A 33 1.90 -3.92 7.30
N LEU A 34 2.26 -5.21 7.41
CA LEU A 34 1.70 -6.29 6.59
C LEU A 34 0.26 -6.65 7.01
N GLU A 35 -0.06 -6.57 8.30
CA GLU A 35 -1.43 -6.70 8.78
C GLU A 35 -2.34 -5.62 8.17
N HIS A 36 -1.88 -4.35 8.16
CA HIS A 36 -2.61 -3.27 7.51
C HIS A 36 -2.70 -3.46 5.99
N ALA A 37 -1.65 -3.94 5.34
CA ALA A 37 -1.70 -4.27 3.91
C ALA A 37 -2.78 -5.32 3.61
N SER A 38 -2.90 -6.36 4.44
CA SER A 38 -3.93 -7.39 4.32
C SER A 38 -5.35 -6.82 4.44
N VAL A 39 -5.57 -5.91 5.39
CA VAL A 39 -6.85 -5.19 5.53
C VAL A 39 -7.17 -4.39 4.28
N PHE A 40 -6.21 -3.62 3.75
CA PHE A 40 -6.40 -2.85 2.52
C PHE A 40 -6.71 -3.73 1.32
N LEU A 41 -6.06 -4.89 1.17
CA LEU A 41 -6.35 -5.86 0.11
C LEU A 41 -7.77 -6.41 0.22
N SER A 42 -8.19 -6.76 1.43
CA SER A 42 -9.55 -7.27 1.70
C SER A 42 -10.61 -6.23 1.37
N CYS A 43 -10.38 -4.96 1.76
CA CYS A 43 -11.25 -3.85 1.40
C CYS A 43 -11.27 -3.60 -0.12
N ALA A 44 -10.11 -3.63 -0.78
CA ALA A 44 -10.01 -3.44 -2.23
C ALA A 44 -10.82 -4.50 -2.99
N GLU A 45 -10.75 -5.76 -2.55
CA GLU A 45 -11.51 -6.86 -3.12
C GLU A 45 -13.01 -6.68 -2.92
N ALA A 46 -13.46 -6.39 -1.70
CA ALA A 46 -14.87 -6.16 -1.41
C ALA A 46 -15.47 -5.03 -2.26
N LEU A 47 -14.75 -3.91 -2.38
CA LEU A 47 -15.16 -2.78 -3.21
C LEU A 47 -15.22 -3.14 -4.71
N ALA A 48 -14.27 -3.94 -5.20
CA ALA A 48 -14.25 -4.41 -6.58
C ALA A 48 -15.43 -5.34 -6.88
N GLN A 49 -15.81 -6.21 -5.95
CA GLN A 49 -16.96 -7.09 -6.08
C GLN A 49 -18.30 -6.33 -6.03
N GLN A 50 -18.36 -5.22 -5.27
CA GLN A 50 -19.57 -4.39 -5.17
C GLN A 50 -19.78 -3.48 -6.38
N ALA A 51 -18.70 -3.02 -7.03
CA ALA A 51 -18.79 -2.01 -8.10
C ALA A 51 -19.70 -2.39 -9.28
N PRO A 52 -19.74 -3.64 -9.79
CA PRO A 52 -20.66 -4.05 -10.85
C PRO A 52 -22.13 -4.06 -10.43
N ASN A 53 -22.41 -4.19 -9.13
CA ASN A 53 -23.77 -4.29 -8.59
C ASN A 53 -24.37 -2.92 -8.25
N ALA A 54 -23.60 -1.84 -8.40
CA ALA A 54 -24.09 -0.50 -8.13
C ALA A 54 -25.08 -0.05 -9.23
N THR A 55 -26.26 0.38 -8.81
CA THR A 55 -27.35 0.83 -9.69
C THR A 55 -27.15 2.25 -10.23
N VAL A 56 -26.27 3.02 -9.59
CA VAL A 56 -25.94 4.40 -9.96
C VAL A 56 -24.52 4.42 -10.54
N ALA A 57 -24.39 4.92 -11.77
CA ALA A 57 -23.11 4.92 -12.50
C ALA A 57 -21.98 5.66 -11.74
N GLU A 58 -22.30 6.76 -11.06
CA GLU A 58 -21.34 7.51 -10.24
C GLU A 58 -20.80 6.66 -9.08
N HIS A 59 -21.65 5.84 -8.44
CA HIS A 59 -21.21 4.93 -7.38
C HIS A 59 -20.25 3.87 -7.91
N THR A 60 -20.47 3.34 -9.12
CA THR A 60 -19.52 2.40 -9.75
C THR A 60 -18.14 3.03 -9.94
N VAL A 61 -18.08 4.29 -10.39
CA VAL A 61 -16.80 5.01 -10.59
C VAL A 61 -16.10 5.20 -9.25
N THR A 62 -16.82 5.67 -8.23
CA THR A 62 -16.28 5.88 -6.88
C THR A 62 -15.77 4.59 -6.25
N LEU A 63 -16.53 3.49 -6.33
CA LEU A 63 -16.12 2.19 -5.78
C LEU A 63 -14.87 1.64 -6.48
N ARG A 64 -14.78 1.77 -7.81
CA ARG A 64 -13.58 1.36 -8.56
C ARG A 64 -12.37 2.22 -8.19
N TRP A 65 -12.55 3.53 -8.07
CA TRP A 65 -11.48 4.43 -7.66
C TRP A 65 -10.97 4.07 -6.26
N ALA A 66 -11.88 3.89 -5.29
CA ALA A 66 -11.53 3.52 -3.93
C ALA A 66 -10.81 2.17 -3.88
N SER A 67 -11.31 1.15 -4.60
CA SER A 67 -10.65 -0.16 -4.71
C SER A 67 -9.22 -0.03 -5.24
N LYS A 68 -9.01 0.73 -6.33
CA LYS A 68 -7.69 0.99 -6.90
C LYS A 68 -6.76 1.71 -5.91
N HIS A 69 -7.28 2.69 -5.19
CA HIS A 69 -6.50 3.42 -4.19
C HIS A 69 -6.05 2.49 -3.06
N MET A 70 -6.96 1.68 -2.50
CA MET A 70 -6.63 0.70 -1.45
C MET A 70 -5.61 -0.34 -1.92
N LEU A 71 -5.73 -0.81 -3.16
CA LEU A 71 -4.74 -1.72 -3.76
C LEU A 71 -3.36 -1.06 -3.91
N GLY A 72 -3.32 0.20 -4.35
CA GLY A 72 -2.08 0.97 -4.45
C GLY A 72 -1.39 1.16 -3.09
N THR A 73 -2.16 1.50 -2.06
CA THR A 73 -1.67 1.65 -0.68
C THR A 73 -1.13 0.32 -0.15
N ALA A 74 -1.87 -0.78 -0.29
CA ALA A 74 -1.43 -2.11 0.13
C ALA A 74 -0.12 -2.53 -0.55
N ARG A 75 -0.02 -2.34 -1.86
CA ARG A 75 1.20 -2.64 -2.62
C ARG A 75 2.40 -1.86 -2.11
N SER A 76 2.19 -0.60 -1.76
CA SER A 76 3.26 0.29 -1.27
C SER A 76 3.73 -0.13 0.12
N LEU A 77 2.81 -0.55 1.01
CA LEU A 77 3.16 -1.14 2.30
C LEU A 77 3.98 -2.43 2.15
N VAL A 78 3.58 -3.32 1.22
CA VAL A 78 4.33 -4.55 0.94
C VAL A 78 5.73 -4.23 0.43
N GLN A 79 5.86 -3.29 -0.52
CA GLN A 79 7.15 -2.90 -1.06
C GLN A 79 8.06 -2.28 0.02
N ALA A 80 7.51 -1.36 0.83
CA ALA A 80 8.23 -0.76 1.96
C ALA A 80 8.75 -1.80 2.96
N SER A 81 7.97 -2.86 3.18
CA SER A 81 8.35 -3.97 4.05
C SER A 81 9.46 -4.83 3.43
N ILE A 82 9.37 -5.11 2.12
CA ILE A 82 10.42 -5.85 1.37
C ILE A 82 11.75 -5.09 1.42
N ASP A 83 11.72 -3.79 1.16
CA ASP A 83 12.91 -2.94 1.20
C ASP A 83 13.51 -2.90 2.62
N GLY A 84 12.64 -2.90 3.64
CA GLY A 84 13.01 -3.05 5.05
C GLY A 84 13.75 -4.35 5.36
N MET A 85 13.25 -5.48 4.85
CA MET A 85 13.90 -6.78 5.02
C MET A 85 15.26 -6.84 4.33
N HIS A 86 15.37 -6.35 3.09
CA HIS A 86 16.64 -6.31 2.38
C HIS A 86 17.68 -5.44 3.09
N ALA A 87 17.27 -4.27 3.60
CA ALA A 87 18.16 -3.39 4.36
C ALA A 87 18.65 -4.06 5.67
N ALA A 88 17.79 -4.81 6.36
CA ALA A 88 18.17 -5.53 7.57
C ALA A 88 19.14 -6.69 7.27
N GLN A 89 18.99 -7.37 6.14
CA GLN A 89 19.92 -8.42 5.69
C GLN A 89 21.30 -7.83 5.38
N ALA A 90 21.37 -6.76 4.59
CA ALA A 90 22.64 -6.12 4.22
C ALA A 90 23.37 -5.50 5.43
N GLY A 91 22.63 -5.00 6.42
CA GLY A 91 23.20 -4.45 7.66
C GLY A 91 23.66 -5.50 8.68
N GLY A 92 23.30 -6.78 8.49
CA GLY A 92 23.75 -7.89 9.33
C GLY A 92 25.04 -8.56 8.85
N GLU A 93 25.56 -8.16 7.69
CA GLU A 93 26.79 -8.68 7.06
C GLU A 93 28.01 -7.77 7.25
N ALA A 94 27.86 -6.64 7.97
CA ALA A 94 28.92 -5.67 8.28
C ALA A 94 29.30 -5.70 9.77
#